data_AF-I3SER1-F1
#
_entry.id   AF-I3SER1-F1
#
_cell.length_a   1.000
_cell.length_b   1.000
_cell.length_c   1.000
_cell.angle_alpha   90.00
_cell.angle_beta   90.00
_cell.angle_gamma   90.00
#
_symmetry.space_group_name_H-M   'P 1'
#
loop_
_entity.id
_entity.type
_entity.pdbx_description
1 polymer ?
#
loop_
_entity_poly.entity_id
_entity_poly.type
_entity_poly.pdbx_seq_one_letter_code
_entity_poly.pdbx_strand_id
1 'polypeptide(L)'
;MAIVLLLNEKENHGCVSDPHIDQNEATDNSSLHVLQKLLSDHEKIVKVKDRASVPLILVSSAQQIQSLRNLFTNNNHFEFDSEKVWFLEEEKLPVVSSLLEGQNKYKILMKSPWEILESPVGSGGLISLFSKHGIADDLMNMGVEYIELCCPNERISGGNSLLLGLVSSRTAKIGIQISPTIADLDENFDMILSMDFVKKLTKQSNKLQFDATPKTNSYVEKVDKDWVTVTSTTPNSYELSCSIYNSLNLCSLDQVCMVQVRE
;
A
#
# COMPACT_ATOMS: atom_id res chain seq x y z
N MET A 1 19.53 -1.62 -3.74
CA MET A 1 18.14 -1.96 -3.36
C MET A 1 17.38 -0.65 -3.22
N ALA A 2 16.09 -0.62 -3.61
CA ALA A 2 15.17 0.47 -3.29
C ALA A 2 14.18 0.02 -2.22
N ILE A 3 13.60 0.97 -1.48
CA ILE A 3 12.62 0.70 -0.42
C ILE A 3 11.30 1.36 -0.79
N VAL A 4 10.21 0.61 -0.64
CA VAL A 4 8.84 1.03 -0.91
C VAL A 4 8.02 0.81 0.35
N LEU A 5 7.57 1.90 0.93
CA LEU A 5 6.77 1.89 2.15
C LEU A 5 5.31 2.17 1.80
N LEU A 6 4.44 1.19 2.06
CA LEU A 6 2.99 1.36 1.97
C LEU A 6 2.46 1.81 3.34
N LEU A 7 1.91 3.01 3.41
CA LEU A 7 1.44 3.62 4.64
C LEU A 7 -0.07 3.49 4.70
N ASN A 8 -0.55 2.40 5.29
CA ASN A 8 -1.98 2.15 5.46
C ASN A 8 -2.59 3.14 6.45
N GLU A 9 -3.70 3.77 6.06
CA GLU A 9 -4.59 4.44 7.00
C GLU A 9 -5.52 3.40 7.62
N LYS A 10 -5.60 3.35 8.95
CA LYS A 10 -6.79 2.77 9.59
C LYS A 10 -7.90 3.80 9.45
N GLU A 11 -8.69 3.71 8.38
CA GLU A 11 -9.95 4.42 8.34
C GLU A 11 -10.81 3.88 9.50
N ASN A 12 -10.95 4.66 10.57
CA ASN A 12 -11.96 4.42 11.57
C ASN A 12 -13.33 4.59 10.89
N HIS A 13 -13.90 3.50 10.39
CA HIS A 13 -15.30 3.48 9.99
C HIS A 13 -16.16 3.60 11.26
N GLY A 14 -16.49 4.83 11.63
CA GLY A 14 -17.30 5.14 12.80
C GLY A 14 -17.93 6.53 12.67
N CYS A 15 -19.17 6.52 12.16
CA CYS A 15 -20.29 7.41 12.50
C CYS A 15 -20.05 8.94 12.58
N VAL A 16 -20.75 9.67 11.69
CA VAL A 16 -21.37 11.00 11.88
C VAL A 16 -20.52 12.08 12.55
N SER A 17 -20.21 13.11 11.78
CA SER A 17 -19.74 14.41 12.24
C SER A 17 -20.71 14.98 13.30
N ASP A 18 -20.35 14.90 14.57
CA ASP A 18 -20.95 15.70 15.65
C ASP A 18 -20.03 16.92 15.90
N PRO A 19 -20.46 18.16 15.63
CA PRO A 19 -19.58 19.33 15.66
C PRO A 19 -19.26 19.83 17.09
N HIS A 20 -19.55 19.05 18.14
CA HIS A 20 -19.35 19.44 19.53
C HIS A 20 -18.74 18.31 20.38
N ILE A 21 -17.51 17.88 20.05
CA ILE A 21 -16.68 17.14 21.02
C ILE A 21 -15.27 17.75 20.98
N ASP A 22 -14.82 18.19 22.16
CA ASP A 22 -13.51 18.75 22.42
C ASP A 22 -12.39 17.88 21.84
N GLN A 23 -11.52 18.52 21.05
CA GLN A 23 -10.26 17.95 20.60
C GLN A 23 -9.33 17.81 21.81
N ASN A 24 -9.34 16.66 22.47
CA ASN A 24 -8.19 16.17 23.24
C ASN A 24 -8.35 14.68 23.58
N GLU A 25 -7.28 13.94 23.33
CA GLU A 25 -7.06 12.52 23.66
C GLU A 25 -7.70 11.48 22.72
N ALA A 26 -7.30 11.50 21.44
CA ALA A 26 -7.22 10.27 20.65
C ALA A 26 -5.76 9.78 20.69
N THR A 27 -5.56 8.50 20.99
CA THR A 27 -4.24 7.86 21.04
C THR A 27 -3.59 7.90 19.66
N ASP A 28 -2.74 8.90 19.42
CA ASP A 28 -2.04 9.19 18.16
C ASP A 28 -1.00 8.11 17.81
N ASN A 29 -1.48 6.95 17.37
CA ASN A 29 -0.71 5.96 16.60
C ASN A 29 -0.90 6.23 15.10
N SER A 30 -0.69 7.47 14.66
CA SER A 30 -0.69 7.76 13.22
C SER A 30 0.48 7.00 12.57
N SER A 31 0.23 6.38 11.42
CA SER A 31 1.27 5.73 10.59
C SER A 31 2.47 6.66 10.37
N LEU A 32 2.23 7.97 10.29
CA LEU A 32 3.23 9.03 10.22
C LEU A 32 4.15 9.10 11.43
N HIS A 33 3.62 8.97 12.66
CA HIS A 33 4.45 9.00 13.87
C HIS A 33 5.39 7.78 13.94
N VAL A 34 4.87 6.60 13.59
CA VAL A 34 5.69 5.38 13.50
C VAL A 34 6.77 5.55 12.44
N LEU A 35 6.41 6.03 11.25
CA LEU A 35 7.35 6.31 10.17
C LEU A 35 8.43 7.31 10.60
N GLN A 36 8.05 8.41 11.24
CA GLN A 36 9.00 9.42 11.73
C GLN A 36 9.99 8.78 12.71
N LYS A 37 9.51 8.01 13.69
CA LYS A 37 10.37 7.30 14.66
C LYS A 37 11.34 6.35 13.97
N LEU A 38 10.91 5.64 12.93
CA LEU A 38 11.76 4.72 12.16
C LEU A 38 12.80 5.47 11.32
N LEU A 39 12.43 6.56 10.65
CA LEU A 39 13.35 7.36 9.84
C LEU A 39 14.37 8.13 10.67
N SER A 40 13.97 8.61 11.86
CA SER A 40 14.86 9.28 12.81
C SER A 40 15.87 8.33 13.46
N ASP A 41 15.60 7.03 13.49
CA ASP A 41 16.55 6.03 13.95
C ASP A 41 17.61 5.78 12.87
N HIS A 42 18.87 6.08 13.19
CA HIS A 42 19.98 6.03 12.24
C HIS A 42 20.35 4.61 11.75
N GLU A 43 19.80 3.55 12.37
CA GLU A 43 20.13 2.16 12.05
C GLU A 43 18.95 1.32 11.54
N LYS A 44 17.69 1.71 11.80
CA LYS A 44 16.53 0.82 11.58
C LYS A 44 16.13 0.56 10.14
N ILE A 45 16.09 1.60 9.30
CA ILE A 45 15.70 1.44 7.89
C ILE A 45 16.95 1.23 7.05
N VAL A 46 17.72 2.29 6.85
CA VAL A 46 19.02 2.23 6.18
C VAL A 46 19.99 3.04 7.00
N LYS A 47 21.22 2.54 7.13
CA LYS A 47 22.31 3.27 7.78
C LYS A 47 22.44 4.63 7.11
N VAL A 48 22.48 5.71 7.90
CA VAL A 48 22.49 7.10 7.39
C VAL A 48 23.49 7.32 6.25
N LYS A 49 24.69 6.76 6.37
CA LYS A 49 25.75 6.86 5.34
C LYS A 49 25.36 6.32 3.96
N ASP A 50 24.39 5.43 3.89
CA ASP A 50 23.96 4.75 2.67
C ASP A 50 22.65 5.37 2.11
N ARG A 51 21.92 6.19 2.91
CA ARG A 51 20.60 6.75 2.55
C ARG A 51 20.60 7.60 1.29
N ALA A 52 21.63 8.40 1.06
CA ALA A 52 21.77 9.21 -0.16
C ALA A 52 21.82 8.38 -1.46
N SER A 53 22.11 7.08 -1.36
CA SER A 53 22.19 6.16 -2.51
C SER A 53 21.00 5.22 -2.63
N VAL A 54 20.06 5.23 -1.67
CA VAL A 54 18.91 4.32 -1.64
C VAL A 54 17.64 5.06 -2.07
N PRO A 55 17.05 4.70 -3.22
CA PRO A 55 15.74 5.19 -3.62
C PRO A 55 14.66 4.80 -2.59
N LEU A 56 13.84 5.78 -2.21
CA LEU A 56 12.74 5.59 -1.26
C LEU A 56 11.41 6.03 -1.90
N ILE A 57 10.42 5.14 -1.88
CA ILE A 57 9.09 5.40 -2.42
C ILE A 57 8.09 5.26 -1.29
N LEU A 58 7.29 6.30 -1.07
CA LEU A 58 6.26 6.36 -0.04
C LEU A 58 4.90 6.36 -0.74
N VAL A 59 4.07 5.37 -0.44
CA VAL A 59 2.72 5.22 -1.00
C VAL A 59 1.70 5.41 0.11
N SER A 60 0.75 6.32 -0.07
CA SER A 60 -0.25 6.66 0.95
C SER A 60 -1.49 7.31 0.34
N SER A 61 -2.53 7.57 1.15
CA SER A 61 -3.74 8.24 0.71
C SER A 61 -3.47 9.69 0.31
N ALA A 62 -4.29 10.24 -0.60
CA ALA A 62 -4.18 11.62 -1.07
C ALA A 62 -4.09 12.65 0.07
N GLN A 63 -4.82 12.41 1.16
CA GLN A 63 -4.87 13.29 2.32
C GLN A 63 -3.53 13.33 3.08
N GLN A 64 -2.78 12.22 3.11
CA GLN A 64 -1.51 12.14 3.82
C GLN A 64 -0.30 12.61 3.01
N ILE A 65 -0.38 12.62 1.67
CA ILE A 65 0.76 12.97 0.81
C ILE A 65 1.37 14.33 1.18
N GLN A 66 0.54 15.34 1.48
CA GLN A 66 1.07 16.65 1.86
C GLN A 66 1.77 16.61 3.23
N SER A 67 1.21 15.89 4.20
CA SER A 67 1.81 15.69 5.52
C SER A 67 3.16 14.97 5.42
N LEU A 68 3.27 13.97 4.55
CA LEU A 68 4.53 13.28 4.27
C LEU A 68 5.58 14.19 3.65
N ARG A 69 5.20 15.01 2.66
CA ARG A 69 6.10 15.99 2.05
C ARG A 69 6.62 16.99 3.08
N ASN A 70 5.74 17.48 3.96
CA ASN A 70 6.11 18.40 5.02
C ASN A 70 7.05 17.73 6.03
N LEU A 71 6.75 16.48 6.43
CA LEU A 71 7.59 15.69 7.33
C LEU A 71 9.01 15.53 6.79
N PHE A 72 9.17 15.17 5.51
CA PHE A 72 10.49 15.04 4.89
C PHE A 72 11.20 16.39 4.75
N THR A 73 10.50 17.43 4.28
CA THR A 73 11.10 18.77 4.10
C THR A 73 11.61 19.33 5.43
N ASN A 74 10.81 19.22 6.50
CA ASN A 74 11.15 19.74 7.82
C ASN A 74 12.32 19.00 8.50
N ASN A 75 12.67 17.81 8.01
CA ASN A 75 13.74 16.97 8.56
C ASN A 75 14.88 16.76 7.55
N ASN A 76 15.10 17.69 6.61
CA ASN A 76 16.15 17.60 5.58
C ASN A 76 16.15 16.26 4.84
N HIS A 77 14.95 15.76 4.52
CA HIS A 77 14.71 14.47 3.87
C HIS A 77 15.29 13.26 4.60
N PHE A 78 15.56 13.34 5.91
CA PHE A 78 16.17 12.26 6.70
C PHE A 78 17.44 11.69 6.04
N GLU A 79 18.25 12.59 5.45
CA GLU A 79 19.51 12.27 4.77
C GLU A 79 19.36 11.41 3.50
N PHE A 80 18.14 11.20 3.03
CA PHE A 80 17.90 10.70 1.68
C PHE A 80 18.15 11.79 0.65
N ASP A 81 18.59 11.37 -0.53
CA ASP A 81 18.67 12.24 -1.71
C ASP A 81 17.24 12.58 -2.16
N SER A 82 16.86 13.86 -2.09
CA SER A 82 15.49 14.30 -2.36
C SER A 82 15.05 14.02 -3.80
N GLU A 83 15.98 13.88 -4.75
CA GLU A 83 15.70 13.48 -6.14
C GLU A 83 15.37 11.98 -6.25
N LYS A 84 15.67 11.19 -5.21
CA LYS A 84 15.40 9.75 -5.12
C LYS A 84 14.32 9.42 -4.08
N VAL A 85 13.51 10.42 -3.68
CA VAL A 85 12.34 10.21 -2.82
C VAL A 85 11.07 10.50 -3.60
N TRP A 86 10.20 9.50 -3.75
CA TRP A 86 8.89 9.65 -4.40
C TRP A 86 7.77 9.54 -3.37
N PHE A 87 6.78 10.41 -3.52
CA PHE A 87 5.52 10.36 -2.78
C PHE A 87 4.41 10.09 -3.78
N LEU A 88 3.80 8.91 -3.72
CA LEU A 88 2.79 8.45 -4.65
C LEU A 88 1.46 8.25 -3.92
N GLU A 89 0.38 8.71 -4.53
CA GLU A 89 -0.97 8.41 -4.07
C GLU A 89 -1.27 6.93 -4.34
N GLU A 90 -1.86 6.26 -3.36
CA GLU A 90 -2.33 4.88 -3.50
C GLU A 90 -3.38 4.78 -4.63
N GLU A 91 -3.40 3.64 -5.31
CA GLU A 91 -4.42 3.39 -6.32
C GLU A 91 -5.73 2.97 -5.65
N LYS A 92 -6.85 3.48 -6.18
CA LYS A 92 -8.21 3.15 -5.71
C LYS A 92 -9.03 2.55 -6.85
N LEU A 93 -10.00 1.73 -6.49
CA LEU A 93 -10.98 1.16 -7.40
C LEU A 93 -12.40 1.55 -7.00
N PRO A 94 -13.31 1.68 -7.98
CA PRO A 94 -14.72 1.92 -7.68
C PRO A 94 -15.33 0.79 -6.85
N VAL A 95 -16.10 1.17 -5.82
CA VAL A 95 -16.93 0.26 -5.04
C VAL A 95 -18.18 -0.07 -5.85
N VAL A 96 -18.56 -1.35 -5.88
CA VAL A 96 -19.72 -1.81 -6.67
C VAL A 96 -20.84 -2.33 -5.79
N SER A 97 -22.09 -2.23 -6.25
CA SER A 97 -23.26 -2.77 -5.56
C SER A 97 -23.14 -4.28 -5.38
N SER A 98 -23.69 -4.80 -4.27
CA SER A 98 -23.82 -6.26 -4.08
C SER A 98 -25.01 -6.86 -4.84
N LEU A 99 -26.03 -6.03 -5.11
CA LEU A 99 -27.20 -6.40 -5.88
C LEU A 99 -26.94 -6.24 -7.37
N LEU A 100 -27.37 -7.25 -8.13
CA LEU A 100 -27.42 -7.22 -9.59
C LEU A 100 -28.62 -6.38 -10.03
N GLU A 101 -28.39 -5.46 -10.95
CA GLU A 101 -29.45 -4.67 -11.54
C GLU A 101 -29.58 -4.88 -13.05
N GLY A 102 -30.83 -4.81 -13.52
CA GLY A 102 -31.16 -4.91 -14.94
C GLY A 102 -30.55 -6.13 -15.62
N GLN A 103 -29.70 -5.91 -16.63
CA GLN A 103 -29.04 -6.95 -17.43
C GLN A 103 -27.87 -7.65 -16.69
N ASN A 104 -28.06 -8.03 -15.43
CA ASN A 104 -27.05 -8.76 -14.67
C ASN A 104 -25.73 -7.98 -14.49
N LYS A 105 -25.82 -6.66 -14.25
CA LYS A 105 -24.67 -5.78 -14.04
C LYS A 105 -24.64 -5.26 -12.60
N TYR A 106 -23.43 -5.12 -12.07
CA TYR A 106 -23.20 -4.40 -10.82
C TYR A 106 -23.09 -2.89 -11.10
N LYS A 107 -23.65 -2.06 -10.22
CA LYS A 107 -23.54 -0.60 -10.32
C LYS A 107 -22.28 -0.13 -9.60
N ILE A 108 -21.59 0.86 -10.18
CA ILE A 108 -20.60 1.65 -9.44
C ILE A 108 -21.37 2.56 -8.48
N LEU A 109 -20.97 2.55 -7.21
CA LEU A 109 -21.61 3.35 -6.16
C LEU A 109 -21.04 4.77 -6.14
N MET A 110 -21.86 5.73 -5.73
CA MET A 110 -21.49 7.13 -5.65
C MET A 110 -21.32 7.55 -4.20
N LYS A 111 -20.23 8.23 -3.86
CA LYS A 111 -20.03 8.84 -2.54
C LYS A 111 -20.84 10.14 -2.40
N SER A 112 -20.94 10.89 -3.49
CA SER A 112 -21.75 12.10 -3.60
C SER A 112 -22.28 12.26 -5.03
N PRO A 113 -23.18 13.22 -5.34
CA PRO A 113 -23.73 13.40 -6.68
C PRO A 113 -22.70 13.60 -7.80
N TRP A 114 -21.45 13.94 -7.46
CA TRP A 114 -20.35 14.23 -8.38
C TRP A 114 -19.07 13.42 -8.09
N GLU A 115 -19.11 12.46 -7.16
CA GLU A 115 -17.94 11.69 -6.73
C GLU A 115 -18.28 10.20 -6.64
N ILE A 116 -17.47 9.37 -7.29
CA ILE A 116 -17.58 7.91 -7.20
C ILE A 116 -17.10 7.47 -5.81
N LEU A 117 -17.76 6.46 -5.24
CA LEU A 117 -17.25 5.81 -4.05
C LEU A 117 -16.12 4.86 -4.46
N GLU A 118 -14.94 5.06 -3.88
CA GLU A 118 -13.73 4.30 -4.19
C GLU A 118 -13.11 3.73 -2.92
N SER A 119 -12.47 2.56 -3.05
CA SER A 119 -11.70 1.91 -1.98
C SER A 119 -10.26 1.66 -2.46
N PRO A 120 -9.25 1.66 -1.56
CA PRO A 120 -7.88 1.30 -1.92
C PRO A 120 -7.80 -0.08 -2.58
N VAL A 121 -6.90 -0.22 -3.56
CA VAL A 121 -6.63 -1.51 -4.21
C VAL A 121 -5.93 -2.48 -3.26
N GLY A 122 -5.20 -1.98 -2.26
CA GLY A 122 -4.32 -2.76 -1.40
C GLY A 122 -2.91 -2.90 -1.98
N SER A 123 -2.11 -3.78 -1.37
CA SER A 123 -0.67 -3.90 -1.60
C SER A 123 -0.28 -4.27 -3.05
N GLY A 124 -1.14 -4.98 -3.78
CA GLY A 124 -0.95 -5.30 -5.18
C GLY A 124 -1.03 -4.09 -6.13
N GLY A 125 -1.68 -3.00 -5.69
CA GLY A 125 -1.76 -1.74 -6.45
C GLY A 125 -0.40 -1.11 -6.73
N LEU A 126 0.63 -1.44 -5.93
CA LEU A 126 2.02 -1.00 -6.16
C LEU A 126 2.53 -1.36 -7.56
N ILE A 127 2.13 -2.52 -8.10
CA ILE A 127 2.55 -2.97 -9.43
C ILE A 127 1.98 -2.06 -10.53
N SER A 128 0.72 -1.65 -10.40
CA SER A 128 0.08 -0.71 -11.33
C SER A 128 0.72 0.68 -11.23
N LEU A 129 0.99 1.16 -10.00
CA LEU A 129 1.67 2.43 -9.77
C LEU A 129 3.05 2.47 -10.44
N PHE A 130 3.85 1.40 -10.32
CA PHE A 130 5.16 1.35 -11.00
C PHE A 130 5.04 1.39 -12.52
N SER A 131 4.00 0.79 -13.08
CA SER A 131 3.75 0.86 -14.52
C SER A 131 3.31 2.25 -14.96
N LYS A 132 2.41 2.90 -14.21
CA LYS A 132 1.84 4.22 -14.53
C LYS A 132 2.87 5.33 -14.51
N HIS A 133 3.78 5.28 -13.53
CA HIS A 133 4.75 6.35 -13.28
C HIS A 133 6.14 6.07 -13.85
N GLY A 134 6.36 4.93 -14.55
CA GLY A 134 7.67 4.58 -15.10
C GLY A 134 8.74 4.25 -14.05
N ILE A 135 8.34 4.12 -12.77
CA ILE A 135 9.25 3.95 -11.62
C ILE A 135 10.15 2.73 -11.79
N ALA A 136 9.63 1.63 -12.35
CA ALA A 136 10.43 0.44 -12.56
C ALA A 136 11.63 0.71 -13.49
N ASP A 137 11.42 1.46 -14.57
CA ASP A 137 12.48 1.81 -15.52
C ASP A 137 13.47 2.81 -14.91
N ASP A 138 13.00 3.79 -14.15
CA ASP A 138 13.84 4.74 -13.43
C ASP A 138 14.75 4.03 -12.41
N LEU A 139 14.20 3.12 -11.60
CA LEU A 139 14.97 2.33 -10.63
C LEU A 139 16.02 1.46 -11.32
N MET A 140 15.69 0.80 -12.44
CA MET A 140 16.68 0.02 -13.20
C MET A 140 17.79 0.90 -13.77
N ASN A 141 17.46 2.09 -14.29
CA ASN A 141 18.45 3.04 -14.80
C ASN A 141 19.39 3.56 -13.70
N MET A 142 18.91 3.62 -12.45
CA MET A 142 19.71 3.92 -11.27
C MET A 142 20.56 2.73 -10.78
N GLY A 143 20.50 1.57 -11.45
CA GLY A 143 21.24 0.38 -11.06
C GLY A 143 20.62 -0.38 -9.88
N VAL A 144 19.34 -0.16 -9.59
CA VAL A 144 18.64 -0.96 -8.56
C VAL A 144 18.39 -2.37 -9.10
N GLU A 145 18.81 -3.37 -8.34
CA GLU A 145 18.59 -4.79 -8.68
C GLU A 145 17.40 -5.41 -7.93
N TYR A 146 17.04 -4.85 -6.77
CA TYR A 146 15.98 -5.36 -5.88
C TYR A 146 15.17 -4.22 -5.29
N ILE A 147 13.88 -4.45 -5.09
CA ILE A 147 13.01 -3.58 -4.29
C ILE A 147 12.52 -4.33 -3.06
N GLU A 148 12.45 -3.64 -1.94
CA GLU A 148 11.77 -4.08 -0.74
C GLU A 148 10.43 -3.37 -0.65
N LEU A 149 9.36 -4.14 -0.50
CA LEU A 149 8.00 -3.68 -0.31
C LEU A 149 7.60 -4.03 1.12
N CYS A 150 7.25 -3.04 1.94
CA CYS A 150 6.77 -3.31 3.28
C CYS A 150 5.77 -2.27 3.80
N CYS A 151 4.98 -2.68 4.78
CA CYS A 151 4.17 -1.77 5.59
C CYS A 151 4.91 -1.50 6.90
N PRO A 152 5.43 -0.27 7.13
CA PRO A 152 6.23 0.01 8.30
C PRO A 152 5.38 -0.05 9.57
N ASN A 153 5.88 -0.77 10.58
CA ASN A 153 5.31 -0.85 11.91
C ASN A 153 6.44 -0.98 12.95
N GLU A 154 6.12 -1.20 14.23
CA GLU A 154 7.16 -1.31 15.27
C GLU A 154 8.14 -2.48 15.06
N ARG A 155 7.75 -3.48 14.27
CA ARG A 155 8.48 -4.72 14.01
C ARG A 155 9.14 -4.74 12.62
N ILE A 156 8.50 -4.10 11.64
CA ILE A 156 8.94 -4.03 10.25
C ILE A 156 9.35 -2.60 9.96
N SER A 157 10.65 -2.37 9.79
CA SER A 157 11.19 -1.02 9.56
C SER A 157 11.44 -0.74 8.07
N GLY A 158 11.63 -1.78 7.24
CA GLY A 158 12.25 -1.67 5.93
C GLY A 158 13.78 -1.79 6.02
N GLY A 159 14.45 -2.02 4.89
CA GLY A 159 15.90 -2.22 4.80
C GLY A 159 16.39 -3.60 5.26
N ASN A 160 15.60 -4.64 5.05
CA ASN A 160 15.87 -5.99 5.50
C ASN A 160 17.07 -6.64 4.78
N SER A 161 18.28 -6.33 5.26
CA SER A 161 19.54 -6.82 4.67
C SER A 161 19.71 -8.34 4.76
N LEU A 162 19.13 -9.01 5.76
CA LEU A 162 19.16 -10.47 5.90
C LEU A 162 18.29 -11.14 4.85
N LEU A 163 17.06 -10.65 4.65
CA LEU A 163 16.18 -11.14 3.59
C LEU A 163 16.80 -10.88 2.22
N LEU A 164 17.38 -9.68 2.00
CA LEU A 164 18.07 -9.36 0.76
C LEU A 164 19.23 -10.32 0.49
N GLY A 165 20.06 -10.59 1.50
CA GLY A 165 21.18 -11.52 1.40
C GLY A 165 20.71 -12.94 1.07
N LEU A 166 19.61 -13.40 1.68
CA LEU A 166 19.01 -14.70 1.36
C LEU A 166 18.55 -14.76 -0.10
N VAL A 167 17.75 -13.77 -0.55
CA VAL A 167 17.25 -13.70 -1.92
C VAL A 167 18.39 -13.70 -2.94
N SER A 168 19.39 -12.85 -2.71
CA SER A 168 20.58 -12.75 -3.58
C SER A 168 21.37 -14.06 -3.62
N SER A 169 21.65 -14.67 -2.46
CA SER A 169 22.42 -15.93 -2.38
C SER A 169 21.74 -17.11 -3.08
N ARG A 170 20.41 -17.08 -3.19
CA ARG A 170 19.59 -18.11 -3.83
C ARG A 170 19.23 -17.76 -5.26
N THR A 171 19.66 -16.59 -5.77
CA THR A 171 19.21 -16.05 -7.06
C THR A 171 17.68 -16.06 -7.20
N ALA A 172 16.98 -15.85 -6.09
CA ALA A 172 15.54 -15.88 -6.01
C ALA A 172 14.95 -14.58 -6.57
N LYS A 173 13.70 -14.66 -7.04
CA LYS A 173 12.96 -13.51 -7.56
C LYS A 173 12.12 -12.83 -6.49
N ILE A 174 11.70 -13.60 -5.49
CA ILE A 174 10.84 -13.16 -4.39
C ILE A 174 11.46 -13.64 -3.07
N GLY A 175 11.59 -12.75 -2.11
CA GLY A 175 11.83 -13.05 -0.70
C GLY A 175 10.64 -12.59 0.12
N ILE A 176 10.24 -13.38 1.10
CA ILE A 176 9.14 -13.05 2.02
C ILE A 176 9.61 -13.25 3.44
N GLN A 177 9.41 -12.25 4.28
CA GLN A 177 9.49 -12.40 5.72
C GLN A 177 8.10 -12.70 6.28
N ILE A 178 7.98 -13.78 7.05
CA ILE A 178 6.75 -14.17 7.72
C ILE A 178 6.94 -14.20 9.24
N SER A 179 5.90 -13.86 9.98
CA SER A 179 5.83 -14.05 11.43
C SER A 179 4.57 -14.83 11.79
N PRO A 180 4.65 -15.84 12.68
CA PRO A 180 3.48 -16.60 13.11
C PRO A 180 2.47 -15.79 13.93
N THR A 181 2.85 -14.59 14.39
CA THR A 181 2.00 -13.70 15.20
C THR A 181 1.24 -12.66 14.36
N ILE A 182 1.52 -12.57 13.05
CA ILE A 182 0.83 -11.65 12.15
C ILE A 182 -0.50 -12.27 11.69
N ALA A 183 -1.61 -11.63 12.05
CA ALA A 183 -2.96 -12.08 11.69
C ALA A 183 -3.36 -11.67 10.27
N ASP A 184 -2.92 -10.49 9.82
CA ASP A 184 -3.19 -9.97 8.48
C ASP A 184 -1.87 -9.75 7.74
N LEU A 185 -1.66 -10.61 6.73
CA LEU A 185 -0.45 -10.61 5.91
C LEU A 185 -0.39 -9.43 4.94
N ASP A 186 -1.53 -8.88 4.51
CA ASP A 186 -1.58 -7.73 3.61
C ASP A 186 -1.40 -6.40 4.34
N GLU A 187 -1.72 -6.35 5.63
CA GLU A 187 -1.43 -5.19 6.47
C GLU A 187 -0.01 -5.21 7.07
N ASN A 188 0.64 -6.37 7.12
CA ASN A 188 1.96 -6.52 7.74
C ASN A 188 2.88 -7.42 6.91
N PHE A 189 3.18 -6.99 5.68
CA PHE A 189 4.14 -7.68 4.81
C PHE A 189 5.51 -7.02 4.81
N ASP A 190 6.52 -7.85 4.55
CA ASP A 190 7.88 -7.47 4.18
C ASP A 190 8.34 -8.44 3.10
N MET A 191 8.45 -7.94 1.87
CA MET A 191 8.77 -8.71 0.68
C MET A 191 9.88 -8.04 -0.13
N ILE A 192 10.82 -8.83 -0.64
CA ILE A 192 11.84 -8.36 -1.58
C ILE A 192 11.57 -8.96 -2.96
N LEU A 193 11.53 -8.12 -3.99
CA LEU A 193 11.37 -8.53 -5.39
C LEU A 193 12.60 -8.12 -6.21
N SER A 194 13.09 -9.02 -7.05
CA SER A 194 14.10 -8.68 -8.08
C SER A 194 13.50 -7.75 -9.14
N MET A 195 14.29 -6.81 -9.67
CA MET A 195 13.80 -5.86 -10.67
C MET A 195 13.37 -6.51 -11.98
N ASP A 196 14.02 -7.60 -12.40
CA ASP A 196 13.58 -8.40 -13.55
C ASP A 196 12.16 -8.96 -13.34
N PHE A 197 11.86 -9.38 -12.11
CA PHE A 197 10.54 -9.86 -11.77
C PHE A 197 9.52 -8.73 -11.68
N VAL A 198 9.87 -7.59 -11.10
CA VAL A 198 9.02 -6.38 -11.09
C VAL A 198 8.66 -5.97 -12.53
N LYS A 199 9.64 -5.95 -13.45
CA LYS A 199 9.40 -5.66 -14.88
C LYS A 199 8.50 -6.69 -15.55
N LYS A 200 8.56 -7.96 -15.14
CA LYS A 200 7.62 -8.99 -15.59
C LYS A 200 6.21 -8.71 -15.06
N LEU A 201 6.07 -8.34 -13.79
CA LEU A 201 4.79 -8.03 -13.15
C LEU A 201 4.12 -6.82 -13.80
N THR A 202 4.84 -5.72 -14.05
CA THR A 202 4.26 -4.52 -14.69
C THR A 202 3.71 -4.82 -16.10
N LYS A 203 4.35 -5.73 -16.85
CA LYS A 203 3.89 -6.18 -18.17
C LYS A 203 2.73 -7.19 -18.13
N GLN A 204 2.51 -7.82 -16.98
CA GLN A 204 1.49 -8.87 -16.78
C GLN A 204 0.53 -8.49 -15.65
N SER A 205 0.32 -7.19 -15.42
CA SER A 205 -0.55 -6.68 -14.35
C SER A 205 -1.98 -7.18 -14.47
N ASN A 206 -2.44 -7.42 -15.70
CA ASN A 206 -3.74 -8.02 -16.00
C ASN A 206 -3.91 -9.48 -15.52
N LYS A 207 -2.83 -10.14 -15.09
CA LYS A 207 -2.88 -11.50 -14.51
C LYS A 207 -2.91 -11.48 -12.98
N LEU A 208 -2.81 -10.32 -12.35
CA LEU A 208 -3.02 -10.21 -10.92
C LEU A 208 -4.50 -10.43 -10.62
N GLN A 209 -4.77 -11.34 -9.68
CA GLN A 209 -6.13 -11.64 -9.26
C GLN A 209 -6.63 -10.53 -8.35
N PHE A 210 -7.90 -10.16 -8.54
CA PHE A 210 -8.63 -9.29 -7.63
C PHE A 210 -9.64 -10.12 -6.85
N ASP A 211 -9.74 -9.82 -5.56
CA ASP A 211 -10.70 -10.42 -4.65
C ASP A 211 -11.80 -9.40 -4.35
N ALA A 212 -13.05 -9.88 -4.30
CA ALA A 212 -14.21 -9.06 -4.02
C ALA A 212 -14.65 -9.30 -2.57
N THR A 213 -14.49 -8.29 -1.72
CA THR A 213 -14.84 -8.37 -0.30
C THR A 213 -16.20 -7.72 -0.06
N PRO A 214 -17.20 -8.44 0.49
CA PRO A 214 -18.47 -7.84 0.87
C PRO A 214 -18.28 -6.80 1.99
N LYS A 215 -18.80 -5.60 1.78
CA LYS A 215 -18.68 -4.47 2.71
C LYS A 215 -20.01 -3.74 2.86
N THR A 216 -20.16 -3.05 3.97
CA THR A 216 -21.31 -2.18 4.24
C THR A 216 -20.87 -0.74 4.01
N ASN A 217 -21.31 -0.16 2.90
CA ASN A 217 -20.97 1.20 2.51
C ASN A 217 -22.22 2.09 2.45
N SER A 218 -22.08 3.34 2.93
CA SER A 218 -23.06 4.39 2.66
C SER A 218 -22.78 4.98 1.30
N TYR A 219 -23.80 5.14 0.47
CA TYR A 219 -23.67 5.74 -0.86
C TYR A 219 -24.87 6.62 -1.19
N VAL A 220 -24.81 7.39 -2.26
CA VAL A 220 -25.94 8.17 -2.76
C VAL A 220 -26.45 7.62 -4.07
N GLU A 221 -27.76 7.66 -4.27
CA GLU A 221 -28.37 7.35 -5.55
C GLU A 221 -29.50 8.32 -5.88
N LYS A 222 -29.89 8.35 -7.16
CA LYS A 222 -30.93 9.25 -7.64
C LYS A 222 -32.26 8.50 -7.71
N VAL A 223 -33.19 8.85 -6.81
CA VAL A 223 -34.55 8.32 -6.76
C VAL A 223 -35.53 9.46 -7.03
N ASP A 224 -36.42 9.29 -8.01
CA ASP A 224 -37.44 10.28 -8.37
C ASP A 224 -36.91 11.72 -8.60
N LYS A 225 -35.68 11.80 -9.14
CA LYS A 225 -34.89 13.02 -9.42
C LYS A 225 -34.15 13.64 -8.23
N ASP A 226 -34.37 13.14 -7.02
CA ASP A 226 -33.69 13.59 -5.82
C ASP A 226 -32.53 12.65 -5.47
N TRP A 227 -31.50 13.20 -4.84
CA TRP A 227 -30.38 12.43 -4.31
C TRP A 227 -30.71 11.95 -2.91
N VAL A 228 -30.68 10.65 -2.70
CA VAL A 228 -30.94 10.01 -1.41
C VAL A 228 -29.72 9.25 -0.95
N THR A 229 -29.43 9.32 0.36
CA THR A 229 -28.39 8.51 0.98
C THR A 229 -28.95 7.13 1.31
N VAL A 230 -28.29 6.10 0.79
CA VAL A 230 -28.58 4.71 1.09
C VAL A 230 -27.62 4.24 2.16
N THR A 231 -28.17 3.72 3.25
CA THR A 231 -27.44 3.07 4.34
C THR A 231 -27.94 1.64 4.50
N SER A 232 -27.10 0.76 5.05
CA SER A 232 -27.43 -0.65 5.25
C SER A 232 -26.83 -1.15 6.56
N THR A 233 -27.47 -2.14 7.16
CA THR A 233 -26.94 -2.88 8.33
C THR A 233 -26.28 -4.21 7.94
N THR A 234 -26.46 -4.64 6.70
CA THR A 234 -25.80 -5.82 6.10
C THR A 234 -24.90 -5.40 4.94
N PRO A 235 -23.90 -6.20 4.55
CA PRO A 235 -23.08 -5.90 3.38
C PRO A 235 -23.95 -5.61 2.15
N ASN A 236 -23.76 -4.44 1.56
CA ASN A 236 -24.53 -3.94 0.42
C ASN A 236 -23.64 -3.64 -0.80
N SER A 237 -22.32 -3.79 -0.67
CA SER A 237 -21.35 -3.54 -1.74
C SER A 237 -20.24 -4.59 -1.77
N TYR A 238 -19.45 -4.57 -2.84
CA TYR A 238 -18.15 -5.23 -2.94
C TYR A 238 -17.05 -4.19 -3.13
N GLU A 239 -16.00 -4.31 -2.34
CA GLU A 239 -14.72 -3.64 -2.56
C GLU A 239 -13.77 -4.61 -3.25
N LEU A 240 -13.11 -4.14 -4.31
CA LEU A 240 -12.15 -4.93 -5.08
C LEU A 240 -10.73 -4.63 -4.58
N SER A 241 -10.03 -5.65 -4.14
CA SER A 241 -8.63 -5.53 -3.70
C SER A 241 -7.73 -6.53 -4.41
N CYS A 242 -6.44 -6.22 -4.48
CA CYS A 242 -5.40 -7.09 -4.97
C CYS A 242 -4.28 -7.14 -3.93
N SER A 243 -3.94 -8.34 -3.49
CA SER A 243 -2.80 -8.59 -2.61
C SER A 243 -1.49 -8.63 -3.39
N ILE A 244 -0.39 -8.15 -2.81
CA ILE A 244 0.95 -8.33 -3.36
C ILE A 244 1.36 -9.81 -3.42
N TYR A 245 0.80 -10.68 -2.58
CA TYR A 245 1.04 -12.12 -2.61
C TYR A 245 0.51 -12.77 -3.88
N ASN A 246 -0.44 -12.15 -4.61
CA ASN A 246 -0.87 -12.61 -5.93
C ASN A 246 0.28 -12.60 -6.97
N SER A 247 1.38 -11.88 -6.70
CA SER A 247 2.61 -11.99 -7.50
C SER A 247 3.20 -13.41 -7.49
N LEU A 248 2.95 -14.21 -6.45
CA LEU A 248 3.40 -15.62 -6.36
C LEU A 248 2.85 -16.47 -7.52
N ASN A 249 1.65 -16.17 -8.00
CA ASN A 249 1.03 -16.89 -9.13
C ASN A 249 1.81 -16.72 -10.44
N LEU A 250 2.68 -15.71 -10.52
CA LEU A 250 3.51 -15.40 -11.68
C LEU A 250 4.98 -15.80 -11.49
N CYS A 251 5.32 -16.44 -10.36
CA CYS A 251 6.66 -16.88 -10.00
C CYS A 251 6.71 -18.40 -9.84
N SER A 252 7.82 -19.01 -10.25
CA SER A 252 8.05 -20.43 -9.98
C SER A 252 8.45 -20.61 -8.52
N LEU A 253 7.96 -21.66 -7.85
CA LEU A 253 8.18 -21.88 -6.40
C LEU A 253 9.67 -22.03 -6.04
N ASP A 254 10.49 -22.55 -6.95
CA ASP A 254 11.95 -22.67 -6.79
C ASP A 254 12.67 -21.31 -6.80
N GLN A 255 11.99 -20.23 -7.20
CA GLN A 255 12.50 -18.87 -7.22
C GLN A 255 11.95 -18.01 -6.07
N VAL A 256 11.32 -18.63 -5.07
CA VAL A 256 10.75 -17.97 -3.88
C VAL A 256 11.55 -18.38 -2.65
N CYS A 257 11.97 -17.41 -1.86
CA CYS A 257 12.57 -17.61 -0.55
C CYS A 257 11.61 -17.11 0.54
N MET A 258 11.53 -17.85 1.64
CA MET A 258 10.79 -17.43 2.83
C MET A 258 11.68 -17.51 4.05
N VAL A 259 11.61 -16.49 4.90
CA VAL A 259 12.24 -16.48 6.21
C VAL A 259 11.17 -16.30 7.27
N GLN A 260 11.13 -17.23 8.23
CA GLN A 260 10.30 -17.07 9.40
C GLN A 260 11.11 -16.43 10.51
N VAL A 261 10.67 -15.27 11.00
CA VAL A 261 11.26 -14.63 12.18
C VAL A 261 10.51 -15.13 13.41
N ARG A 262 11.27 -15.51 14.44
CA ARG A 262 10.74 -15.86 15.76
C ARG A 262 11.01 -14.69 16.70
N GLU A 263 10.00 -14.31 17.46
CA GLU A 263 10.12 -13.38 18.59
C GLU A 263 10.94 -14.00 19.72
#